data_AF-A0A1V9YDD5-F1
#
_entry.id   AF-A0A1V9YDD5-F1
#
_cell.length_a   1.000
_cell.length_b   1.000
_cell.length_c   1.000
_cell.angle_alpha   90.00
_cell.angle_beta   90.00
_cell.angle_gamma   90.00
#
_symmetry.space_group_name_H-M   'P 1'
#
loop_
_entity.id
_entity.type
_entity.pdbx_description
1 polymer ?
#
loop_
_entity_poly.entity_id
_entity_poly.type
_entity_poly.pdbx_seq_one_letter_code
_entity_poly.pdbx_strand_id
1 'polypeptide(L)'
;MPPVNRVKELEAQVEDLRRDIDNTNKRNAADKAQMQTAIEMEKRFRAQAEATAQDAVARADELLSVTTTLQQDKDALELAVATAQANEQQTLELYNAVSAQLVDAQSHTSQLDAYIVELQAHIKGLDEQLERGGIAETTYQLELTAAVARANELEAQWAEAQSTMDSSSTTLRAELAERDERLAALRLEQEQATADLRAQLVVTEASVASLQAQNALLDAEIAAWKKHDAKGLGETLKELQESLFEKSAALVAQGEKLLATSEALAKTKTALGVAKKDVADARAYLLRGISGPDVDVSLYQHVRLEELVRLRVKNEAECVSLLEESEPSEVNAELGLSSLGKLEREMRLLRSRNKRLVERSTELEKELQAAVGAMDDVKALKEKTAELAGRQRTEKELRSKSDGARVEATEKIVALSEHIEKLMIHLKHEAAAKAKALEAVRALETERKELGESVAQLTKKLGVKDKVLAELQQGSKILEDQLRLMDEKYIELRNKLDWTRTTSQKEVKKLTNELNVLRCKWQMALDTGQLPTESYVLKPLKKMPVLGGAASDSRLLSSSNNDEPAKAPTPAKRSVAFEIPKLPQPDSEVGTPWSDVKLDALQRQLQRK
;
A
#
# COMPACT_ATOMS: atom_id res chain seq x y z
N MET A 1 -127.27 -172.56 75.80
CA MET A 1 -128.00 -171.33 75.45
C MET A 1 -127.78 -170.31 76.55
N PRO A 2 -127.45 -169.05 76.21
CA PRO A 2 -128.44 -167.98 76.39
C PRO A 2 -128.56 -167.12 75.10
N PRO A 3 -129.05 -165.86 75.10
CA PRO A 3 -130.31 -165.51 74.44
C PRO A 3 -130.15 -164.93 73.02
N VAL A 4 -131.21 -165.07 72.22
CA VAL A 4 -131.21 -164.86 70.75
C VAL A 4 -131.11 -163.39 70.30
N ASN A 5 -131.34 -162.41 71.18
CA ASN A 5 -131.45 -161.00 70.78
C ASN A 5 -130.12 -160.30 70.42
N ARG A 6 -128.94 -160.90 70.65
CA ARG A 6 -127.64 -160.22 70.49
C ARG A 6 -127.03 -160.27 69.08
N VAL A 7 -127.62 -161.02 68.15
CA VAL A 7 -127.05 -161.19 66.79
C VAL A 7 -127.31 -159.98 65.90
N LYS A 8 -128.58 -159.53 65.80
CA LYS A 8 -128.98 -158.42 64.92
C LYS A 8 -128.33 -157.07 65.27
N GLU A 9 -127.97 -156.88 66.53
CA GLU A 9 -127.32 -155.66 67.01
C GLU A 9 -125.86 -155.55 66.53
N LEU A 10 -125.17 -156.69 66.35
CA LEU A 10 -123.80 -156.75 65.81
C LEU A 10 -123.79 -156.60 64.28
N GLU A 11 -124.80 -157.13 63.58
CA GLU A 11 -124.91 -156.97 62.12
C GLU A 11 -125.08 -155.49 61.72
N ALA A 12 -125.88 -154.73 62.48
CA ALA A 12 -126.01 -153.28 62.28
C ALA A 12 -124.67 -152.53 62.50
N GLN A 13 -123.94 -152.86 63.57
CA GLN A 13 -122.63 -152.24 63.85
C GLN A 13 -121.59 -152.51 62.76
N VAL A 14 -121.60 -153.70 62.13
CA VAL A 14 -120.71 -154.03 61.01
C VAL A 14 -121.08 -153.24 59.74
N GLU A 15 -122.37 -152.98 59.50
CA GLU A 15 -122.78 -152.22 58.31
C GLU A 15 -122.50 -150.71 58.43
N ASP A 16 -122.67 -150.12 59.62
CA ASP A 16 -122.26 -148.72 59.85
C ASP A 16 -120.73 -148.55 59.84
N LEU A 17 -119.96 -149.50 60.40
CA LEU A 17 -118.50 -149.50 60.24
C LEU A 17 -118.08 -149.61 58.77
N ARG A 18 -118.82 -150.33 57.92
CA ARG A 18 -118.58 -150.34 56.47
C ARG A 18 -118.90 -148.99 55.82
N ARG A 19 -119.99 -148.31 56.22
CA ARG A 19 -120.27 -146.94 55.76
C ARG A 19 -119.16 -145.97 56.14
N ASP A 20 -118.63 -146.06 57.35
CA ASP A 20 -117.52 -145.21 57.79
C ASP A 20 -116.18 -145.54 57.11
N ILE A 21 -115.89 -146.81 56.81
CA ILE A 21 -114.73 -147.19 55.98
C ILE A 21 -114.88 -146.63 54.55
N ASP A 22 -116.07 -146.69 53.96
CA ASP A 22 -116.33 -146.14 52.62
C ASP A 22 -116.29 -144.60 52.61
N ASN A 23 -116.79 -143.95 53.65
CA ASN A 23 -116.75 -142.50 53.83
C ASN A 23 -115.31 -142.00 54.09
N THR A 24 -114.51 -142.73 54.88
CA THR A 24 -113.10 -142.39 55.11
C THR A 24 -112.24 -142.67 53.88
N ASN A 25 -112.51 -143.74 53.11
CA ASN A 25 -111.86 -143.95 51.82
C ASN A 25 -112.21 -142.87 50.79
N LYS A 26 -113.48 -142.41 50.74
CA LYS A 26 -113.89 -141.29 49.88
C LYS A 26 -113.27 -139.95 50.31
N ARG A 27 -113.15 -139.70 51.63
CA ARG A 27 -112.37 -138.56 52.17
C ARG A 27 -110.89 -138.68 51.79
N ASN A 28 -110.21 -139.77 52.12
CA ASN A 28 -108.80 -140.00 51.74
C ASN A 28 -108.55 -139.86 50.23
N ALA A 29 -109.48 -140.27 49.37
CA ALA A 29 -109.40 -140.08 47.92
C ALA A 29 -109.59 -138.60 47.53
N ALA A 30 -110.56 -137.90 48.12
CA ALA A 30 -110.77 -136.47 47.90
C ALA A 30 -109.59 -135.63 48.43
N ASP A 31 -109.07 -135.93 49.62
CA ASP A 31 -107.93 -135.26 50.26
C ASP A 31 -106.65 -135.51 49.45
N LYS A 32 -106.45 -136.72 48.91
CA LYS A 32 -105.32 -137.02 48.02
C LYS A 32 -105.46 -136.33 46.66
N ALA A 33 -106.68 -136.20 46.12
CA ALA A 33 -106.95 -135.41 44.92
C ALA A 33 -106.74 -133.90 45.17
N GLN A 34 -107.18 -133.37 46.31
CA GLN A 34 -106.92 -131.99 46.72
C GLN A 34 -105.43 -131.73 46.92
N MET A 35 -104.71 -132.63 47.61
CA MET A 35 -103.27 -132.53 47.81
C MET A 35 -102.50 -132.61 46.49
N GLN A 36 -102.91 -133.47 45.54
CA GLN A 36 -102.29 -133.52 44.22
C GLN A 36 -102.62 -132.28 43.38
N THR A 37 -103.86 -131.76 43.45
CA THR A 37 -104.23 -130.48 42.83
C THR A 37 -103.44 -129.32 43.44
N ALA A 38 -103.21 -129.33 44.75
CA ALA A 38 -102.38 -128.35 45.47
C ALA A 38 -100.91 -128.44 45.06
N ILE A 39 -100.34 -129.65 44.93
CA ILE A 39 -98.98 -129.87 44.42
C ILE A 39 -98.85 -129.42 42.96
N GLU A 40 -99.87 -129.62 42.12
CA GLU A 40 -99.86 -129.15 40.73
C GLU A 40 -100.05 -127.64 40.62
N MET A 41 -100.89 -127.03 41.46
CA MET A 41 -100.98 -125.56 41.58
C MET A 41 -99.68 -124.98 42.14
N GLU A 42 -99.07 -125.58 43.16
CA GLU A 42 -97.80 -125.13 43.73
C GLU A 42 -96.65 -125.28 42.71
N LYS A 43 -96.61 -126.36 41.93
CA LYS A 43 -95.68 -126.49 40.79
C LYS A 43 -95.93 -125.40 39.74
N ARG A 44 -97.18 -125.04 39.43
CA ARG A 44 -97.50 -123.91 38.54
C ARG A 44 -97.07 -122.57 39.14
N PHE A 45 -97.30 -122.33 40.43
CA PHE A 45 -96.84 -121.12 41.11
C PHE A 45 -95.32 -121.03 41.19
N ARG A 46 -94.61 -122.15 41.42
CA ARG A 46 -93.14 -122.20 41.40
C ARG A 46 -92.60 -121.98 39.99
N ALA A 47 -93.13 -122.65 38.98
CA ALA A 47 -92.74 -122.44 37.58
C ALA A 47 -93.06 -121.00 37.10
N GLN A 48 -94.17 -120.42 37.54
CA GLN A 48 -94.52 -119.03 37.28
C GLN A 48 -93.57 -118.06 38.03
N ALA A 49 -93.21 -118.35 39.28
CA ALA A 49 -92.24 -117.57 40.05
C ALA A 49 -90.85 -117.63 39.41
N GLU A 50 -90.39 -118.83 39.02
CA GLU A 50 -89.14 -119.06 38.29
C GLU A 50 -89.14 -118.33 36.94
N ALA A 51 -90.23 -118.38 36.18
CA ALA A 51 -90.36 -117.60 34.94
C ALA A 51 -90.33 -116.08 35.20
N THR A 52 -91.06 -115.56 36.20
CA THR A 52 -90.99 -114.13 36.55
C THR A 52 -89.63 -113.71 37.11
N ALA A 53 -88.88 -114.62 37.73
CA ALA A 53 -87.51 -114.38 38.18
C ALA A 53 -86.53 -114.38 37.00
N GLN A 54 -86.72 -115.26 36.01
CA GLN A 54 -85.95 -115.25 34.76
C GLN A 54 -86.23 -113.99 33.94
N ASP A 55 -87.50 -113.59 33.80
CA ASP A 55 -87.90 -112.30 33.19
C ASP A 55 -87.29 -111.10 33.94
N ALA A 56 -87.26 -111.14 35.27
CA ALA A 56 -86.68 -110.07 36.09
C ALA A 56 -85.15 -110.01 35.96
N VAL A 57 -84.46 -111.15 35.88
CA VAL A 57 -83.01 -111.22 35.63
C VAL A 57 -82.70 -110.76 34.21
N ALA A 58 -83.42 -111.22 33.19
CA ALA A 58 -83.24 -110.77 31.81
C ALA A 58 -83.41 -109.24 31.67
N ARG A 59 -84.43 -108.65 32.32
CA ARG A 59 -84.60 -107.19 32.36
C ARG A 59 -83.52 -106.49 33.17
N ALA A 60 -82.97 -107.11 34.22
CA ALA A 60 -81.85 -106.56 34.97
C ALA A 60 -80.56 -106.56 34.14
N ASP A 61 -80.31 -107.62 33.36
CA ASP A 61 -79.19 -107.72 32.43
C ASP A 61 -79.34 -106.77 31.23
N GLU A 62 -80.56 -106.58 30.70
CA GLU A 62 -80.87 -105.54 29.70
C GLU A 62 -80.62 -104.13 30.25
N LEU A 63 -81.10 -103.83 31.47
CA LEU A 63 -80.85 -102.55 32.14
C LEU A 63 -79.37 -102.34 32.47
N LEU A 64 -78.64 -103.39 32.84
CA LEU A 64 -77.20 -103.35 33.07
C LEU A 64 -76.44 -103.10 31.76
N SER A 65 -76.83 -103.77 30.67
CA SER A 65 -76.31 -103.49 29.33
C SER A 65 -76.54 -102.03 28.93
N VAL A 66 -77.78 -101.54 29.00
CA VAL A 66 -78.14 -100.15 28.67
C VAL A 66 -77.43 -99.12 29.56
N THR A 67 -77.27 -99.40 30.86
CA THR A 67 -76.50 -98.49 31.74
C THR A 67 -75.00 -98.52 31.47
N THR A 68 -74.43 -99.67 31.07
CA THR A 68 -73.02 -99.70 30.62
C THR A 68 -72.80 -98.98 29.29
N THR A 69 -73.73 -99.07 28.32
CA THR A 69 -73.61 -98.29 27.07
C THR A 69 -73.81 -96.80 27.33
N LEU A 70 -74.80 -96.40 28.14
CA LEU A 70 -75.00 -94.99 28.50
C LEU A 70 -73.82 -94.41 29.29
N GLN A 71 -73.13 -95.22 30.11
CA GLN A 71 -71.90 -94.82 30.79
C GLN A 71 -70.73 -94.66 29.79
N GLN A 72 -70.58 -95.58 28.82
CA GLN A 72 -69.58 -95.45 27.76
C GLN A 72 -69.85 -94.23 26.86
N ASP A 73 -71.10 -93.97 26.49
CA ASP A 73 -71.51 -92.79 25.72
C ASP A 73 -71.25 -91.50 26.51
N LYS A 74 -71.56 -91.49 27.82
CA LYS A 74 -71.24 -90.37 28.71
C LYS A 74 -69.73 -90.11 28.77
N ASP A 75 -68.92 -91.14 28.99
CA ASP A 75 -67.47 -90.98 29.14
C ASP A 75 -66.81 -90.59 27.80
N ALA A 76 -67.36 -91.06 26.66
CA ALA A 76 -66.98 -90.62 25.33
C ALA A 76 -67.38 -89.15 25.06
N LEU A 77 -68.56 -88.70 25.54
CA LEU A 77 -69.00 -87.31 25.44
C LEU A 77 -68.17 -86.38 26.35
N GLU A 78 -67.81 -86.81 27.56
CA GLU A 78 -66.93 -86.04 28.45
C GLU A 78 -65.52 -85.91 27.85
N LEU A 79 -64.99 -86.96 27.20
CA LEU A 79 -63.76 -86.89 26.42
C LEU A 79 -63.89 -85.98 25.18
N ALA A 80 -65.02 -86.01 24.48
CA ALA A 80 -65.30 -85.13 23.34
C ALA A 80 -65.40 -83.65 23.75
N VAL A 81 -66.02 -83.35 24.90
CA VAL A 81 -66.07 -81.99 25.47
C VAL A 81 -64.68 -81.54 25.92
N ALA A 82 -63.90 -82.39 26.60
CA ALA A 82 -62.54 -82.04 27.02
C ALA A 82 -61.61 -81.79 25.83
N THR A 83 -61.71 -82.58 24.75
CA THR A 83 -60.94 -82.34 23.52
C THR A 83 -61.42 -81.11 22.75
N ALA A 84 -62.72 -80.82 22.74
CA ALA A 84 -63.25 -79.57 22.16
C ALA A 84 -62.73 -78.33 22.93
N GLN A 85 -62.74 -78.36 24.27
CA GLN A 85 -62.19 -77.29 25.11
C GLN A 85 -60.68 -77.10 24.93
N ALA A 86 -59.92 -78.20 24.81
CA ALA A 86 -58.49 -78.13 24.52
C ALA A 86 -58.21 -77.51 23.14
N ASN A 87 -59.00 -77.87 22.13
CA ASN A 87 -58.90 -77.27 20.79
C ASN A 87 -59.29 -75.78 20.81
N GLU A 88 -60.35 -75.40 21.53
CA GLU A 88 -60.76 -74.00 21.72
C GLU A 88 -59.63 -73.19 22.38
N GLN A 89 -59.07 -73.67 23.49
CA GLN A 89 -57.92 -73.04 24.14
C GLN A 89 -56.73 -72.92 23.18
N GLN A 90 -56.38 -73.98 22.43
CA GLN A 90 -55.30 -73.92 21.44
C GLN A 90 -55.57 -72.86 20.35
N THR A 91 -56.81 -72.71 19.86
CA THR A 91 -57.15 -71.66 18.89
C THR A 91 -57.09 -70.25 19.49
N LEU A 92 -57.43 -70.08 20.77
CA LEU A 92 -57.28 -68.81 21.48
C LEU A 92 -55.80 -68.46 21.72
N GLU A 93 -54.96 -69.44 22.08
CA GLU A 93 -53.51 -69.26 22.21
C GLU A 93 -52.85 -68.88 20.87
N LEU A 94 -53.24 -69.53 19.77
CA LEU A 94 -52.80 -69.18 18.42
C LEU A 94 -53.28 -67.79 18.00
N TYR A 95 -54.55 -67.43 18.27
CA TYR A 95 -55.08 -66.10 18.00
C TYR A 95 -54.33 -65.01 18.77
N ASN A 96 -54.05 -65.23 20.06
CA ASN A 96 -53.27 -64.32 20.89
C ASN A 96 -51.82 -64.18 20.39
N ALA A 97 -51.19 -65.26 19.94
CA ALA A 97 -49.85 -65.22 19.35
C ALA A 97 -49.80 -64.42 18.04
N VAL A 98 -50.79 -64.60 17.15
CA VAL A 98 -50.91 -63.80 15.91
C VAL A 98 -51.23 -62.34 16.21
N SER A 99 -52.07 -62.07 17.22
CA SER A 99 -52.37 -60.70 17.68
C SER A 99 -51.12 -59.99 18.20
N ALA A 100 -50.29 -60.66 19.00
CA ALA A 100 -49.01 -60.13 19.46
C ALA A 100 -48.05 -59.83 18.29
N GLN A 101 -47.89 -60.77 17.36
CA GLN A 101 -47.07 -60.57 16.15
C GLN A 101 -47.55 -59.40 15.29
N LEU A 102 -48.86 -59.17 15.22
CA LEU A 102 -49.43 -58.01 14.51
C LEU A 102 -49.09 -56.69 15.20
N VAL A 103 -49.12 -56.63 16.53
CA VAL A 103 -48.71 -55.45 17.31
C VAL A 103 -47.21 -55.17 17.16
N ASP A 104 -46.36 -56.21 17.20
CA ASP A 104 -44.92 -56.07 16.97
C ASP A 104 -44.62 -55.58 15.54
N ALA A 105 -45.33 -56.10 14.54
CA ALA A 105 -45.21 -55.64 13.15
C ALA A 105 -45.69 -54.18 12.97
N GLN A 106 -46.76 -53.76 13.66
CA GLN A 106 -47.22 -52.36 13.68
C GLN A 106 -46.20 -51.43 14.37
N SER A 107 -45.57 -51.89 15.45
CA SER A 107 -44.49 -51.18 16.15
C SER A 107 -43.28 -50.98 15.23
N HIS A 108 -42.82 -52.04 14.56
CA HIS A 108 -41.74 -51.93 13.57
C HIS A 108 -42.08 -51.06 12.36
N THR A 109 -43.32 -51.12 11.87
CA THR A 109 -43.78 -50.21 10.79
C THR A 109 -43.71 -48.75 11.24
N SER A 110 -44.20 -48.46 12.45
CA SER A 110 -44.15 -47.11 13.04
C SER A 110 -42.71 -46.60 13.24
N GLN A 111 -41.77 -47.49 13.59
CA GLN A 111 -40.34 -47.17 13.69
C GLN A 111 -39.72 -46.84 12.32
N LEU A 112 -40.10 -47.59 11.28
CA LEU A 112 -39.64 -47.33 9.91
C LEU A 112 -40.21 -46.01 9.36
N ASP A 113 -41.50 -45.72 9.61
CA ASP A 113 -42.12 -44.45 9.22
C ASP A 113 -41.45 -43.25 9.91
N ALA A 114 -41.14 -43.36 11.21
CA ALA A 114 -40.39 -42.34 11.94
C ALA A 114 -38.99 -42.12 11.33
N TYR A 115 -38.25 -43.19 11.04
CA TYR A 115 -36.93 -43.10 10.41
C TYR A 115 -36.98 -42.53 8.99
N ILE A 116 -38.04 -42.82 8.21
CA ILE A 116 -38.28 -42.20 6.90
C ILE A 116 -38.50 -40.69 7.04
N VAL A 117 -39.23 -40.23 8.07
CA VAL A 117 -39.41 -38.80 8.35
C VAL A 117 -38.09 -38.13 8.77
N GLU A 118 -37.26 -38.79 9.58
CA GLU A 118 -35.92 -38.30 9.94
C GLU A 118 -35.01 -38.17 8.71
N LEU A 119 -34.99 -39.18 7.82
CA LEU A 119 -34.23 -39.13 6.57
C LEU A 119 -34.75 -38.03 5.63
N GLN A 120 -36.07 -37.82 5.53
CA GLN A 120 -36.64 -36.73 4.74
C GLN A 120 -36.28 -35.34 5.30
N ALA A 121 -36.20 -35.19 6.63
CA ALA A 121 -35.73 -33.96 7.26
C ALA A 121 -34.23 -33.74 7.01
N HIS A 122 -33.41 -34.78 7.07
CA HIS A 122 -31.98 -34.71 6.76
C HIS A 122 -31.72 -34.35 5.28
N ILE A 123 -32.47 -34.93 4.34
CA ILE A 123 -32.38 -34.59 2.91
C ILE A 123 -32.68 -33.11 2.68
N LYS A 124 -33.80 -32.59 3.21
CA LYS A 124 -34.13 -31.15 3.14
C LYS A 124 -33.04 -30.27 3.75
N GLY A 125 -32.44 -30.71 4.86
CA GLY A 125 -31.31 -30.01 5.50
C GLY A 125 -30.04 -29.98 4.64
N LEU A 126 -29.83 -30.94 3.74
CA LEU A 126 -28.76 -30.93 2.74
C LEU A 126 -29.14 -30.08 1.52
N ASP A 127 -30.39 -30.15 1.04
CA ASP A 127 -30.87 -29.32 -0.07
C ASP A 127 -30.75 -27.83 0.29
N GLU A 128 -31.17 -27.41 1.49
CA GLU A 128 -30.97 -26.05 1.99
C GLU A 128 -29.49 -25.65 2.08
N GLN A 129 -28.58 -26.59 2.35
CA GLN A 129 -27.14 -26.31 2.36
C GLN A 129 -26.57 -26.13 0.95
N LEU A 130 -27.06 -26.92 -0.03
CA LEU A 130 -26.71 -26.78 -1.44
C LEU A 130 -27.23 -25.47 -2.03
N GLU A 131 -28.46 -25.06 -1.72
CA GLU A 131 -29.01 -23.75 -2.13
C GLU A 131 -28.18 -22.59 -1.56
N ARG A 132 -27.86 -22.62 -0.26
CA ARG A 132 -26.98 -21.61 0.37
C ARG A 132 -25.59 -21.60 -0.25
N GLY A 133 -25.06 -22.78 -0.62
CA GLY A 133 -23.80 -22.93 -1.35
C GLY A 133 -23.83 -22.28 -2.73
N GLY A 134 -24.87 -22.51 -3.53
CA GLY A 134 -25.08 -21.87 -4.84
C GLY A 134 -25.27 -20.36 -4.76
N ILE A 135 -25.93 -19.84 -3.71
CA ILE A 135 -26.04 -18.40 -3.45
C ILE A 135 -24.65 -17.82 -3.09
N ALA A 136 -23.85 -18.52 -2.28
CA ALA A 136 -22.48 -18.10 -1.96
C ALA A 136 -21.55 -18.13 -3.20
N GLU A 137 -21.66 -19.14 -4.05
CA GLU A 137 -20.87 -19.22 -5.29
C GLU A 137 -21.26 -18.12 -6.28
N THR A 138 -22.56 -17.90 -6.52
CA THR A 138 -23.03 -16.86 -7.47
C THR A 138 -22.70 -15.45 -6.99
N THR A 139 -22.76 -15.19 -5.68
CA THR A 139 -22.29 -13.91 -5.12
C THR A 139 -20.78 -13.74 -5.27
N TYR A 140 -19.97 -14.78 -5.00
CA TYR A 140 -18.52 -14.75 -5.22
C TYR A 140 -18.14 -14.53 -6.71
N GLN A 141 -18.81 -15.20 -7.65
CA GLN A 141 -18.60 -14.99 -9.09
C GLN A 141 -18.96 -13.55 -9.51
N LEU A 142 -20.00 -12.95 -8.92
CA LEU A 142 -20.41 -11.57 -9.18
C LEU A 142 -19.40 -10.56 -8.60
N GLU A 143 -18.90 -10.78 -7.38
CA GLU A 143 -17.83 -9.97 -6.78
C GLU A 143 -16.52 -10.07 -7.57
N LEU A 144 -16.13 -11.27 -8.00
CA LEU A 144 -14.96 -11.49 -8.85
C LEU A 144 -15.10 -10.77 -10.20
N THR A 145 -16.27 -10.84 -10.83
CA THR A 145 -16.56 -10.12 -12.09
C THR A 145 -16.47 -8.61 -11.89
N ALA A 146 -17.00 -8.08 -10.79
CA ALA A 146 -16.90 -6.66 -10.45
C ALA A 146 -15.46 -6.23 -10.13
N ALA A 147 -14.65 -7.10 -9.52
CA ALA A 147 -13.23 -6.84 -9.27
C ALA A 147 -12.41 -6.78 -10.57
N VAL A 148 -12.65 -7.71 -11.50
CA VAL A 148 -12.03 -7.70 -12.83
C VAL A 148 -12.44 -6.46 -13.63
N ALA A 149 -13.71 -6.06 -13.57
CA ALA A 149 -14.18 -4.84 -14.23
C ALA A 149 -13.45 -3.58 -13.72
N ARG A 150 -13.25 -3.45 -12.39
CA ARG A 150 -12.49 -2.35 -11.79
C ARG A 150 -10.99 -2.41 -12.13
N ALA A 151 -10.40 -3.61 -12.23
CA ALA A 151 -9.01 -3.75 -12.65
C ALA A 151 -8.81 -3.22 -14.08
N ASN A 152 -9.67 -3.64 -15.02
CA ASN A 152 -9.65 -3.16 -16.40
C ASN A 152 -9.88 -1.64 -16.50
N GLU A 153 -10.75 -1.08 -15.64
CA GLU A 153 -10.98 0.38 -15.57
C GLU A 153 -9.71 1.13 -15.09
N LEU A 154 -9.02 0.62 -14.07
CA LEU A 154 -7.78 1.20 -13.56
C LEU A 154 -6.62 1.07 -14.55
N GLU A 155 -6.53 -0.03 -15.30
CA GLU A 155 -5.57 -0.20 -16.39
C GLU A 155 -5.82 0.81 -17.53
N ALA A 156 -7.09 1.05 -17.90
CA ALA A 156 -7.46 2.07 -18.88
C ALA A 156 -7.11 3.49 -18.40
N GLN A 157 -7.44 3.84 -17.15
CA GLN A 157 -7.08 5.12 -16.53
C GLN A 157 -5.55 5.31 -16.46
N TRP A 158 -4.80 4.25 -16.19
CA TRP A 158 -3.33 4.29 -16.19
C TRP A 158 -2.75 4.50 -17.59
N ALA A 159 -3.31 3.85 -18.61
CA ALA A 159 -2.90 4.05 -20.01
C ALA A 159 -3.21 5.48 -20.50
N GLU A 160 -4.33 6.07 -20.10
CA GLU A 160 -4.65 7.48 -20.39
C GLU A 160 -3.71 8.44 -19.65
N ALA A 161 -3.41 8.18 -18.38
CA ALA A 161 -2.44 8.94 -17.59
C ALA A 161 -1.02 8.87 -18.21
N GLN A 162 -0.61 7.71 -18.72
CA GLN A 162 0.67 7.54 -19.41
C GLN A 162 0.69 8.31 -20.74
N SER A 163 -0.38 8.22 -21.54
CA SER A 163 -0.51 8.96 -22.82
C SER A 163 -0.51 10.48 -22.64
N THR A 164 -1.18 10.98 -21.60
CA THR A 164 -1.16 12.41 -21.23
C THR A 164 0.21 12.85 -20.69
N MET A 165 0.90 12.00 -19.92
CA MET A 165 2.29 12.25 -19.51
C MET A 165 3.24 12.30 -20.71
N ASP A 166 3.19 11.33 -21.63
CA ASP A 166 4.07 11.27 -22.80
C ASP A 166 3.82 12.42 -23.77
N SER A 167 2.56 12.78 -24.04
CA SER A 167 2.23 13.96 -24.86
C SER A 167 2.71 15.26 -24.22
N SER A 168 2.53 15.45 -22.90
CA SER A 168 3.12 16.60 -22.18
C SER A 168 4.65 16.61 -22.27
N SER A 169 5.29 15.44 -22.22
CA SER A 169 6.74 15.29 -22.36
C SER A 169 7.22 15.62 -23.77
N THR A 170 6.47 15.26 -24.82
CA THR A 170 6.79 15.69 -26.20
C THR A 170 6.61 17.20 -26.39
N THR A 171 5.59 17.81 -25.76
CA THR A 171 5.36 19.26 -25.80
C THR A 171 6.51 20.02 -25.13
N LEU A 172 6.94 19.58 -23.93
CA LEU A 172 8.08 20.18 -23.23
C LEU A 172 9.41 20.00 -23.99
N ARG A 173 9.62 18.88 -24.68
CA ARG A 173 10.78 18.71 -25.58
C ARG A 173 10.74 19.66 -26.78
N ALA A 174 9.56 19.91 -27.36
CA ALA A 174 9.40 20.87 -28.44
C ALA A 174 9.62 22.32 -27.96
N GLU A 175 9.09 22.71 -26.80
CA GLU A 175 9.35 24.01 -26.17
C GLU A 175 10.82 24.23 -25.81
N LEU A 176 11.54 23.18 -25.42
CA LEU A 176 12.98 23.24 -25.17
C LEU A 176 13.76 23.41 -26.48
N ALA A 177 13.43 22.63 -27.52
CA ALA A 177 14.06 22.77 -28.83
C ALA A 177 13.84 24.17 -29.44
N GLU A 178 12.62 24.72 -29.34
CA GLU A 178 12.33 26.09 -29.80
C GLU A 178 13.09 27.15 -28.97
N ARG A 179 13.25 26.94 -27.65
CA ARG A 179 14.09 27.81 -26.81
C ARG A 179 15.56 27.75 -27.20
N ASP A 180 16.11 26.56 -27.46
CA ASP A 180 17.50 26.39 -27.88
C ASP A 180 17.75 26.99 -29.27
N GLU A 181 16.80 26.87 -30.21
CA GLU A 181 16.86 27.53 -31.52
C GLU A 181 16.82 29.06 -31.40
N ARG A 182 15.91 29.61 -30.58
CA ARG A 182 15.85 31.05 -30.28
C ARG A 182 17.14 31.55 -29.60
N LEU A 183 17.75 30.77 -28.71
CA LEU A 183 19.03 31.10 -28.08
C LEU A 183 20.21 31.00 -29.06
N ALA A 184 20.19 30.07 -30.01
CA ALA A 184 21.17 30.00 -31.09
C ALA A 184 21.06 31.20 -32.04
N ALA A 185 19.84 31.60 -32.41
CA ALA A 185 19.59 32.79 -33.22
C ALA A 185 20.08 34.08 -32.53
N LEU A 186 19.78 34.27 -31.24
CA LEU A 186 20.27 35.40 -30.45
C LEU A 186 21.81 35.42 -30.31
N ARG A 187 22.46 34.26 -30.22
CA ARG A 187 23.94 34.18 -30.26
C ARG A 187 24.48 34.60 -31.62
N LEU A 188 23.89 34.12 -32.72
CA LEU A 188 24.29 34.50 -34.08
C LEU A 188 24.14 36.01 -34.31
N GLU A 189 23.04 36.61 -33.84
CA GLU A 189 22.79 38.06 -33.91
C GLU A 189 23.82 38.84 -33.09
N GLN A 190 24.17 38.39 -31.88
CA GLN A 190 25.24 39.00 -31.07
C GLN A 190 26.63 38.84 -31.71
N GLU A 191 26.94 37.67 -32.29
CA GLU A 191 28.20 37.44 -33.02
C GLU A 191 28.31 38.38 -34.22
N GLN A 192 27.25 38.52 -35.03
CA GLN A 192 27.17 39.49 -36.13
C GLN A 192 27.34 40.94 -35.63
N ALA A 193 26.61 41.35 -34.59
CA ALA A 193 26.75 42.69 -34.02
C ALA A 193 28.18 42.98 -33.50
N THR A 194 28.86 41.99 -32.90
CA THR A 194 30.27 42.16 -32.49
C THR A 194 31.24 42.15 -33.68
N ALA A 195 30.93 41.46 -34.77
CA ALA A 195 31.70 41.51 -36.02
C ALA A 195 31.58 42.88 -36.68
N ASP A 196 30.37 43.43 -36.78
CA ASP A 196 30.10 44.78 -37.31
C ASP A 196 30.77 45.86 -36.46
N LEU A 197 30.69 45.77 -35.12
CA LEU A 197 31.39 46.70 -34.22
C LEU A 197 32.92 46.60 -34.35
N ARG A 198 33.48 45.40 -34.58
CA ARG A 198 34.91 45.22 -34.89
C ARG A 198 35.29 45.81 -36.24
N ALA A 199 34.45 45.65 -37.27
CA ALA A 199 34.67 46.26 -38.58
C ALA A 199 34.63 47.80 -38.50
N GLN A 200 33.67 48.36 -37.76
CA GLN A 200 33.61 49.80 -37.46
C GLN A 200 34.84 50.28 -36.69
N LEU A 201 35.29 49.53 -35.67
CA LEU A 201 36.51 49.82 -34.93
C LEU A 201 37.71 49.96 -35.88
N VAL A 202 37.98 48.95 -36.71
CA VAL A 202 39.09 48.96 -37.68
C VAL A 202 39.01 50.15 -38.66
N VAL A 203 37.81 50.52 -39.11
CA VAL A 203 37.62 51.73 -39.95
C VAL A 203 37.93 53.01 -39.17
N THR A 204 37.55 53.09 -37.89
CA THR A 204 37.89 54.25 -37.04
C THR A 204 39.38 54.30 -36.68
N GLU A 205 40.03 53.16 -36.44
CA GLU A 205 41.48 53.06 -36.20
C GLU A 205 42.28 53.47 -37.44
N ALA A 206 41.87 53.03 -38.64
CA ALA A 206 42.47 53.48 -39.90
C ALA A 206 42.28 54.99 -40.14
N SER A 207 41.13 55.54 -39.78
CA SER A 207 40.86 56.98 -39.82
C SER A 207 41.75 57.77 -38.85
N VAL A 208 41.88 57.28 -37.60
CA VAL A 208 42.77 57.87 -36.59
C VAL A 208 44.23 57.79 -37.01
N ALA A 209 44.69 56.67 -37.57
CA ALA A 209 46.05 56.52 -38.09
C ALA A 209 46.32 57.47 -39.28
N SER A 210 45.34 57.66 -40.17
CA SER A 210 45.41 58.65 -41.26
C SER A 210 45.51 60.09 -40.73
N LEU A 211 44.69 60.46 -39.75
CA LEU A 211 44.74 61.77 -39.09
C LEU A 211 46.04 61.98 -38.29
N GLN A 212 46.57 60.93 -37.66
CA GLN A 212 47.88 60.96 -36.99
C GLN A 212 49.02 61.15 -38.00
N ALA A 213 48.96 60.50 -39.17
CA ALA A 213 49.93 60.71 -40.25
C ALA A 213 49.84 62.13 -40.84
N GLN A 214 48.62 62.67 -41.01
CA GLN A 214 48.43 64.07 -41.41
C GLN A 214 48.96 65.06 -40.38
N ASN A 215 48.69 64.83 -39.08
CA ASN A 215 49.26 65.65 -38.01
C ASN A 215 50.79 65.54 -37.96
N ALA A 216 51.38 64.35 -38.15
CA ALA A 216 52.82 64.18 -38.20
C ALA A 216 53.46 64.89 -39.42
N LEU A 217 52.77 64.94 -40.57
CA LEU A 217 53.17 65.75 -41.72
C LEU A 217 53.08 67.25 -41.42
N LEU A 218 51.99 67.72 -40.80
CA LEU A 218 51.83 69.12 -40.39
C LEU A 218 52.85 69.54 -39.32
N ASP A 219 53.16 68.67 -38.35
CA ASP A 219 54.22 68.91 -37.36
C ASP A 219 55.61 68.91 -38.02
N ALA A 220 55.85 68.05 -39.02
CA ALA A 220 57.08 68.07 -39.81
C ALA A 220 57.20 69.33 -40.67
N GLU A 221 56.10 69.82 -41.27
CA GLU A 221 56.04 71.11 -41.96
C GLU A 221 56.27 72.25 -40.98
N ILE A 222 55.59 72.30 -39.83
CA ILE A 222 55.79 73.31 -38.78
C ILE A 222 57.24 73.28 -38.26
N ALA A 223 57.85 72.11 -38.13
CA ALA A 223 59.27 71.97 -37.78
C ALA A 223 60.19 72.44 -38.92
N ALA A 224 59.83 72.21 -40.18
CA ALA A 224 60.54 72.72 -41.34
C ALA A 224 60.46 74.25 -41.44
N TRP A 225 59.27 74.84 -41.30
CA TRP A 225 59.05 76.29 -41.20
C TRP A 225 59.87 76.90 -40.04
N LYS A 226 59.75 76.35 -38.82
CA LYS A 226 60.56 76.77 -37.67
C LYS A 226 62.07 76.65 -37.94
N LYS A 227 62.53 75.63 -38.67
CA LYS A 227 63.93 75.45 -39.05
C LYS A 227 64.36 76.38 -40.19
N HIS A 228 63.44 76.80 -41.06
CA HIS A 228 63.69 77.75 -42.15
C HIS A 228 63.74 79.19 -41.64
N ASP A 229 62.86 79.57 -40.71
CA ASP A 229 62.94 80.84 -39.97
C ASP A 229 64.14 80.85 -39.02
N ALA A 230 64.37 79.79 -38.24
CA ALA A 230 65.53 79.73 -37.33
C ALA A 230 66.88 79.64 -38.05
N LYS A 231 66.93 79.22 -39.32
CA LYS A 231 68.11 79.40 -40.18
C LYS A 231 68.13 80.77 -40.84
N GLY A 232 67.04 81.26 -41.43
CA GLY A 232 67.01 82.60 -42.04
C GLY A 232 67.36 83.72 -41.05
N LEU A 233 66.74 83.71 -39.87
CA LEU A 233 67.05 84.62 -38.76
C LEU A 233 68.34 84.22 -38.03
N GLY A 234 68.63 82.93 -37.85
CA GLY A 234 69.82 82.49 -37.10
C GLY A 234 71.14 82.68 -37.86
N GLU A 235 71.11 82.57 -39.18
CA GLU A 235 72.27 82.78 -40.06
C GLU A 235 72.48 84.28 -40.29
N THR A 236 71.43 85.07 -40.54
CA THR A 236 71.57 86.55 -40.60
C THR A 236 71.94 87.17 -39.24
N LEU A 237 71.42 86.65 -38.12
CA LEU A 237 71.81 87.10 -36.79
C LEU A 237 73.22 86.62 -36.43
N LYS A 238 73.68 85.46 -36.92
CA LYS A 238 75.09 85.05 -36.85
C LYS A 238 75.99 85.93 -37.71
N GLU A 239 75.64 86.24 -38.96
CA GLU A 239 76.42 87.16 -39.81
C GLU A 239 76.51 88.56 -39.17
N LEU A 240 75.43 89.03 -38.55
CA LEU A 240 75.43 90.29 -37.78
C LEU A 240 76.25 90.17 -36.48
N GLN A 241 76.16 89.06 -35.75
CA GLN A 241 76.99 88.83 -34.55
C GLN A 241 78.47 88.65 -34.89
N GLU A 242 78.80 87.97 -35.98
CA GLU A 242 80.16 87.74 -36.45
C GLU A 242 80.73 89.03 -37.05
N SER A 243 79.95 89.84 -37.80
CA SER A 243 80.36 91.18 -38.24
C SER A 243 80.56 92.16 -37.08
N LEU A 244 79.69 92.11 -36.05
CA LEU A 244 79.80 92.93 -34.85
C LEU A 244 80.93 92.43 -33.93
N PHE A 245 81.17 91.12 -33.87
CA PHE A 245 82.30 90.51 -33.17
C PHE A 245 83.61 90.83 -33.86
N GLU A 246 83.71 90.74 -35.19
CA GLU A 246 84.90 91.17 -35.95
C GLU A 246 85.20 92.66 -35.73
N LYS A 247 84.18 93.53 -35.77
CA LYS A 247 84.38 94.98 -35.56
C LYS A 247 84.69 95.33 -34.12
N SER A 248 84.08 94.67 -33.14
CA SER A 248 84.41 94.86 -31.72
C SER A 248 85.74 94.21 -31.35
N ALA A 249 86.10 93.05 -31.91
CA ALA A 249 87.40 92.43 -31.78
C ALA A 249 88.49 93.21 -32.53
N ALA A 250 88.20 93.91 -33.63
CA ALA A 250 89.12 94.83 -34.27
C ALA A 250 89.36 96.09 -33.41
N LEU A 251 88.29 96.65 -32.81
CA LEU A 251 88.39 97.76 -31.85
C LEU A 251 89.13 97.34 -30.57
N VAL A 252 88.84 96.16 -30.03
CA VAL A 252 89.53 95.57 -28.89
C VAL A 252 90.96 95.27 -29.26
N ALA A 253 91.28 94.63 -30.38
CA ALA A 253 92.65 94.41 -30.82
C ALA A 253 93.41 95.73 -31.09
N GLN A 254 92.74 96.80 -31.51
CA GLN A 254 93.35 98.13 -31.65
C GLN A 254 93.60 98.79 -30.28
N GLY A 255 92.66 98.66 -29.34
CA GLY A 255 92.79 99.09 -27.96
C GLY A 255 93.86 98.30 -27.19
N GLU A 256 93.84 96.97 -27.29
CA GLU A 256 94.87 96.04 -26.80
C GLU A 256 96.21 96.27 -27.49
N LYS A 257 96.28 96.67 -28.76
CA LYS A 257 97.57 97.03 -29.38
C LYS A 257 98.15 98.33 -28.79
N LEU A 258 97.30 99.27 -28.36
CA LEU A 258 97.73 100.47 -27.61
C LEU A 258 98.07 100.12 -26.14
N LEU A 259 97.23 99.33 -25.48
CA LEU A 259 97.45 98.88 -24.11
C LEU A 259 98.69 97.99 -24.01
N ALA A 260 98.83 96.97 -24.85
CA ALA A 260 99.98 96.08 -24.92
C ALA A 260 101.25 96.73 -25.45
N THR A 261 101.20 97.83 -26.22
CA THR A 261 102.44 98.62 -26.46
C THR A 261 102.85 99.41 -25.23
N SER A 262 101.91 99.97 -24.46
CA SER A 262 102.22 100.60 -23.16
C SER A 262 102.66 99.57 -22.10
N GLU A 263 101.99 98.42 -22.02
CA GLU A 263 102.28 97.36 -21.08
C GLU A 263 103.52 96.57 -21.49
N ALA A 264 103.83 96.34 -22.77
CA ALA A 264 105.09 95.72 -23.16
C ALA A 264 106.26 96.65 -22.82
N LEU A 265 106.10 97.97 -22.96
CA LEU A 265 107.12 98.94 -22.54
C LEU A 265 107.33 98.94 -21.02
N ALA A 266 106.29 98.65 -20.22
CA ALA A 266 106.39 98.45 -18.78
C ALA A 266 106.90 97.04 -18.37
N LYS A 267 106.38 95.98 -19.00
CA LYS A 267 106.64 94.56 -18.68
C LYS A 267 107.96 94.06 -19.22
N THR A 268 108.46 94.54 -20.37
CA THR A 268 109.87 94.26 -20.75
C THR A 268 110.84 94.87 -19.75
N LYS A 269 110.47 95.99 -19.11
CA LYS A 269 111.24 96.63 -18.03
C LYS A 269 111.29 95.81 -16.74
N THR A 270 110.24 95.03 -16.42
CA THR A 270 110.15 94.23 -15.18
C THR A 270 110.46 92.75 -15.37
N ALA A 271 109.99 92.12 -16.45
CA ALA A 271 110.24 90.70 -16.75
C ALA A 271 111.73 90.42 -17.06
N LEU A 272 112.47 91.40 -17.61
CA LEU A 272 113.93 91.35 -17.74
C LEU A 272 114.64 91.26 -16.36
N GLY A 273 113.97 91.66 -15.29
CA GLY A 273 114.40 91.44 -13.90
C GLY A 273 113.97 90.08 -13.35
N VAL A 274 112.70 89.67 -13.54
CA VAL A 274 112.14 88.46 -12.93
C VAL A 274 112.59 87.16 -13.62
N ALA A 275 112.63 87.10 -14.96
CA ALA A 275 113.02 85.88 -15.67
C ALA A 275 114.50 85.47 -15.43
N LYS A 276 115.32 86.37 -14.90
CA LYS A 276 116.69 86.09 -14.43
C LYS A 276 116.73 85.33 -13.09
N LYS A 277 115.58 85.19 -12.40
CA LYS A 277 115.48 84.57 -11.08
C LYS A 277 114.90 83.16 -11.17
N ASP A 278 113.68 82.99 -11.68
CA ASP A 278 112.90 81.75 -11.53
C ASP A 278 113.55 80.53 -12.23
N VAL A 279 114.40 80.76 -13.23
CA VAL A 279 115.20 79.73 -13.92
C VAL A 279 116.29 79.11 -13.02
N ALA A 280 116.69 79.79 -11.95
CA ALA A 280 117.54 79.24 -10.90
C ALA A 280 116.75 78.30 -9.96
N ASP A 281 115.51 78.65 -9.64
CA ASP A 281 114.75 78.02 -8.56
C ASP A 281 114.14 76.65 -8.94
N ALA A 282 113.40 76.57 -10.06
CA ALA A 282 112.66 75.34 -10.43
C ALA A 282 113.59 74.13 -10.65
N ARG A 283 114.82 74.39 -11.12
CA ARG A 283 115.87 73.40 -11.34
C ARG A 283 116.35 72.75 -10.04
N ALA A 284 116.40 73.49 -8.93
CA ALA A 284 116.84 72.99 -7.64
C ALA A 284 115.87 71.96 -7.01
N TYR A 285 114.60 71.95 -7.41
CA TYR A 285 113.57 71.12 -6.77
C TYR A 285 113.53 69.68 -7.29
N LEU A 286 113.54 69.50 -8.62
CA LEU A 286 113.51 68.17 -9.23
C LEU A 286 114.88 67.46 -9.14
N LEU A 287 115.96 68.24 -9.09
CA LEU A 287 117.27 67.74 -8.63
C LEU A 287 117.22 67.19 -7.19
N ARG A 288 116.48 67.84 -6.28
CA ARG A 288 116.39 67.40 -4.88
C ARG A 288 115.71 66.05 -4.70
N GLY A 289 114.63 65.79 -5.43
CA GLY A 289 113.89 64.53 -5.36
C GLY A 289 114.63 63.31 -5.92
N ILE A 290 115.80 63.51 -6.56
CA ILE A 290 116.51 62.47 -7.31
C ILE A 290 118.02 62.41 -6.99
N SER A 291 118.61 63.52 -6.51
CA SER A 291 120.07 63.66 -6.31
C SER A 291 120.49 64.29 -4.98
N GLY A 292 119.54 64.65 -4.09
CA GLY A 292 119.85 65.07 -2.73
C GLY A 292 120.02 66.59 -2.51
N PRO A 293 120.42 67.02 -1.29
CA PRO A 293 120.12 68.37 -0.78
C PRO A 293 121.17 69.47 -1.01
N ASP A 294 122.47 69.14 -1.06
CA ASP A 294 123.59 70.09 -0.87
C ASP A 294 124.38 70.41 -2.15
N VAL A 295 123.71 70.45 -3.30
CA VAL A 295 124.35 70.69 -4.61
C VAL A 295 124.51 72.20 -4.89
N ASP A 296 125.73 72.65 -5.13
CA ASP A 296 126.00 74.02 -5.61
C ASP A 296 125.40 74.22 -7.02
N VAL A 297 124.38 75.08 -7.09
CA VAL A 297 123.60 75.35 -8.31
C VAL A 297 124.40 76.15 -9.35
N SER A 298 125.58 76.65 -8.98
CA SER A 298 126.56 77.21 -9.93
C SER A 298 127.00 76.20 -11.03
N LEU A 299 126.59 74.91 -10.94
CA LEU A 299 127.05 73.77 -11.78
C LEU A 299 126.01 72.84 -12.62
N TYR A 300 124.63 72.62 -12.44
CA TYR A 300 123.88 71.24 -12.68
C TYR A 300 122.31 70.80 -13.07
N GLN A 301 121.81 69.39 -13.22
CA GLN A 301 120.38 68.52 -13.45
C GLN A 301 120.09 66.79 -13.33
N HIS A 302 118.86 65.98 -13.17
CA HIS A 302 118.50 64.34 -13.00
C HIS A 302 117.05 63.36 -13.24
N VAL A 303 116.62 62.05 -12.69
CA VAL A 303 115.58 60.76 -13.06
C VAL A 303 114.34 59.83 -12.21
N ARG A 304 113.91 58.41 -12.30
CA ARG A 304 112.48 57.55 -11.99
C ARG A 304 112.15 55.94 -11.37
N LEU A 305 110.90 55.13 -11.37
CA LEU A 305 110.30 53.77 -10.58
C LEU A 305 109.02 52.61 -10.95
N GLU A 306 108.58 51.39 -10.26
CA GLU A 306 107.71 50.00 -10.64
C GLU A 306 106.48 49.06 -9.80
N GLU A 307 106.01 47.66 -9.96
CA GLU A 307 104.63 46.76 -9.55
C GLU A 307 104.37 45.08 -9.11
N LEU A 308 103.17 44.21 -9.14
CA LEU A 308 102.59 42.87 -8.33
C LEU A 308 101.59 41.51 -8.81
N VAL A 309 101.02 40.41 -8.00
CA VAL A 309 100.26 38.95 -8.32
C VAL A 309 99.09 38.02 -7.42
N ARG A 310 98.48 36.69 -7.66
CA ARG A 310 97.24 35.77 -6.98
C ARG A 310 96.83 34.09 -7.14
N LEU A 311 95.86 33.23 -6.40
CA LEU A 311 94.92 31.84 -6.65
C LEU A 311 94.63 30.37 -5.74
N ARG A 312 93.53 29.38 -5.77
CA ARG A 312 93.20 27.84 -5.13
C ARG A 312 91.75 26.86 -5.10
N VAL A 313 91.54 25.43 -4.77
CA VAL A 313 90.32 24.42 -4.16
C VAL A 313 89.80 22.79 -4.53
N LYS A 314 89.10 21.77 -3.71
CA LYS A 314 88.11 20.41 -3.90
C LYS A 314 88.10 18.94 -2.96
N ASN A 315 87.40 17.65 -2.87
CA ASN A 315 86.03 16.72 -2.75
C ASN A 315 86.05 14.98 -2.52
N GLU A 316 85.23 13.77 -2.28
CA GLU A 316 83.88 12.89 -1.81
C GLU A 316 83.90 11.15 -1.75
N ALA A 317 83.09 9.94 -1.48
CA ALA A 317 81.83 9.05 -0.85
C ALA A 317 81.71 7.32 -1.02
N GLU A 318 80.90 6.12 -0.71
CA GLU A 318 79.78 5.21 0.14
C GLU A 318 79.52 3.51 -0.18
N CYS A 319 78.71 2.31 0.16
CA CYS A 319 77.67 1.36 1.05
C CYS A 319 77.32 -0.31 0.65
N VAL A 320 76.51 -1.51 1.02
CA VAL A 320 75.64 -2.51 2.03
C VAL A 320 74.94 -4.03 1.50
N SER A 321 74.23 -5.26 1.91
CA SER A 321 73.74 -6.47 2.98
C SER A 321 72.83 -7.92 2.57
N LEU A 322 72.39 -9.11 3.36
CA LEU A 322 71.31 -10.42 3.22
C LEU A 322 71.34 -11.95 4.08
N LEU A 323 70.63 -13.24 4.31
CA LEU A 323 69.37 -14.36 4.26
C LEU A 323 69.39 -15.89 5.11
N GLU A 324 68.67 -17.18 5.32
CA GLU A 324 67.43 -18.28 5.11
C GLU A 324 67.17 -19.82 5.96
N GLU A 325 66.16 -20.90 5.84
CA GLU A 325 65.73 -22.29 6.72
C GLU A 325 64.84 -23.78 6.32
N SER A 326 64.41 -24.94 7.13
CA SER A 326 63.65 -26.43 6.85
C SER A 326 62.85 -27.64 7.87
N GLU A 327 62.33 -29.01 7.57
CA GLU A 327 61.29 -30.14 8.30
C GLU A 327 61.13 -31.91 8.29
N PRO A 328 60.12 -32.85 8.88
CA PRO A 328 59.99 -34.47 9.26
C PRO A 328 58.69 -35.70 9.21
N SER A 329 58.60 -37.09 9.71
CA SER A 329 57.42 -38.32 9.71
C SER A 329 57.32 -39.91 10.46
N GLU A 330 56.27 -40.97 10.42
CA GLU A 330 55.93 -42.46 11.17
C GLU A 330 55.02 -43.85 10.58
N VAL A 331 54.39 -45.16 10.97
CA VAL A 331 53.80 -46.36 12.01
C VAL A 331 53.44 -48.01 11.54
N ASN A 332 52.74 -49.29 11.92
CA ASN A 332 51.81 -50.30 12.89
C ASN A 332 51.50 -52.05 12.72
N ALA A 333 50.69 -53.04 13.46
CA ALA A 333 50.42 -54.71 13.41
C ALA A 333 49.21 -55.81 14.12
N GLU A 334 49.05 -57.30 14.07
CA GLU A 334 47.91 -58.46 14.57
C GLU A 334 48.12 -60.20 14.83
N LEU A 335 47.42 -61.49 15.10
CA LEU A 335 46.09 -62.49 15.40
C LEU A 335 46.08 -64.22 15.85
N GLY A 336 45.01 -65.22 16.13
CA GLY A 336 44.91 -66.87 16.45
C GLY A 336 43.61 -68.00 16.90
N LEU A 337 43.56 -69.49 17.04
CA LEU A 337 42.41 -70.67 17.46
C LEU A 337 42.63 -72.40 17.74
N SER A 338 41.94 -73.70 18.03
CA SER A 338 40.66 -74.74 18.40
C SER A 338 40.82 -76.45 18.76
N SER A 339 40.09 -77.74 19.02
CA SER A 339 38.76 -78.74 19.34
C SER A 339 38.74 -80.47 19.70
N LEU A 340 37.67 -81.46 20.04
CA LEU A 340 37.61 -83.11 20.46
C LEU A 340 36.28 -84.26 20.72
N GLY A 341 36.24 -85.74 20.95
CA GLY A 341 35.07 -86.90 21.37
C GLY A 341 35.06 -88.66 21.55
N LYS A 342 34.06 -89.64 22.07
CA LYS A 342 33.95 -91.34 22.21
C LYS A 342 32.68 -92.44 22.78
N LEU A 343 32.58 -93.93 22.83
CA LEU A 343 31.44 -95.08 23.34
C LEU A 343 31.54 -96.83 23.66
N GLU A 344 30.53 -97.86 24.03
CA GLU A 344 30.52 -99.49 24.52
C GLU A 344 29.45 -100.90 24.33
N ARG A 345 28.95 -101.96 25.27
CA ARG A 345 28.68 -103.60 25.23
C ARG A 345 27.48 -104.69 25.73
N GLU A 346 26.13 -104.57 25.96
CA GLU A 346 25.30 -105.45 26.94
C GLU A 346 24.36 -106.72 26.59
N MET A 347 24.55 -107.51 25.53
CA MET A 347 23.43 -108.24 24.83
C MET A 347 22.86 -109.64 25.25
N ARG A 348 23.35 -110.40 26.26
CA ARG A 348 22.94 -111.84 26.45
C ARG A 348 22.08 -112.23 27.66
N LEU A 349 22.02 -111.43 28.73
CA LEU A 349 21.29 -111.74 29.98
C LEU A 349 19.76 -111.67 29.87
N LEU A 350 19.23 -111.71 28.65
CA LEU A 350 17.88 -111.26 28.30
C LEU A 350 16.89 -112.42 28.08
N ARG A 351 17.36 -113.61 27.65
CA ARG A 351 16.50 -114.57 26.93
C ARG A 351 15.59 -115.48 27.75
N SER A 352 15.96 -115.94 28.95
CA SER A 352 15.05 -116.77 29.79
C SER A 352 14.10 -115.92 30.63
N ARG A 353 14.57 -114.72 31.02
CA ARG A 353 13.77 -113.60 31.53
C ARG A 353 12.51 -113.41 30.67
N ASN A 354 12.64 -113.53 29.33
CA ASN A 354 11.54 -113.36 28.38
C ASN A 354 10.26 -114.18 28.67
N LYS A 355 10.24 -115.47 29.07
CA LYS A 355 8.93 -116.17 29.14
C LYS A 355 8.04 -115.68 30.29
N ARG A 356 8.60 -115.53 31.50
CA ARG A 356 7.86 -114.92 32.62
C ARG A 356 7.67 -113.41 32.46
N LEU A 357 8.54 -112.76 31.68
CA LEU A 357 8.21 -111.43 31.16
C LEU A 357 6.99 -111.51 30.25
N VAL A 358 6.86 -112.44 29.29
CA VAL A 358 5.76 -112.49 28.29
C VAL A 358 4.39 -112.64 28.91
N GLU A 359 4.13 -113.60 29.80
CA GLU A 359 2.79 -113.74 30.40
C GLU A 359 2.41 -112.50 31.21
N ARG A 360 3.33 -112.02 32.07
CA ARG A 360 3.19 -110.75 32.78
C ARG A 360 3.13 -109.55 31.83
N SER A 361 3.74 -109.65 30.65
CA SER A 361 3.72 -108.64 29.58
C SER A 361 2.33 -108.62 28.98
N THR A 362 1.64 -109.74 28.76
CA THR A 362 0.25 -109.69 28.23
C THR A 362 -0.78 -109.09 29.20
N GLU A 363 -0.52 -109.12 30.51
CA GLU A 363 -1.33 -108.39 31.50
C GLU A 363 -0.90 -106.92 31.59
N LEU A 364 0.41 -106.67 31.74
CA LEU A 364 1.00 -105.33 31.68
C LEU A 364 0.75 -104.64 30.33
N GLU A 365 0.46 -105.35 29.24
CA GLU A 365 0.15 -104.83 27.90
C GLU A 365 -1.29 -104.33 27.86
N LYS A 366 -2.21 -104.97 28.59
CA LYS A 366 -3.59 -104.48 28.75
C LYS A 366 -3.63 -103.30 29.70
N GLU A 367 -2.90 -103.37 30.82
CA GLU A 367 -2.73 -102.24 31.74
C GLU A 367 -2.00 -101.08 31.04
N LEU A 368 -0.94 -101.36 30.27
CA LEU A 368 -0.25 -100.38 29.44
C LEU A 368 -1.14 -99.86 28.31
N GLN A 369 -2.00 -100.66 27.68
CA GLN A 369 -2.91 -100.18 26.64
C GLN A 369 -3.97 -99.25 27.23
N ALA A 370 -4.53 -99.57 28.40
CA ALA A 370 -5.44 -98.69 29.13
C ALA A 370 -4.72 -97.42 29.63
N ALA A 371 -3.50 -97.56 30.17
CA ALA A 371 -2.68 -96.43 30.62
C ALA A 371 -2.16 -95.58 29.45
N VAL A 372 -1.91 -96.16 28.28
CA VAL A 372 -1.56 -95.46 27.03
C VAL A 372 -2.78 -94.70 26.52
N GLY A 373 -3.97 -95.31 26.50
CA GLY A 373 -5.22 -94.59 26.20
C GLY A 373 -5.44 -93.39 27.14
N ALA A 374 -5.31 -93.59 28.46
CA ALA A 374 -5.39 -92.50 29.43
C ALA A 374 -4.24 -91.48 29.30
N MET A 375 -3.03 -91.91 28.89
CA MET A 375 -1.93 -90.99 28.56
C MET A 375 -2.18 -90.22 27.27
N ASP A 376 -2.90 -90.79 26.31
CA ASP A 376 -3.27 -90.16 25.04
C ASP A 376 -4.43 -89.16 25.25
N ASP A 377 -5.40 -89.46 26.11
CA ASP A 377 -6.36 -88.48 26.63
C ASP A 377 -5.66 -87.34 27.38
N VAL A 378 -4.67 -87.65 28.22
CA VAL A 378 -3.86 -86.65 28.93
C VAL A 378 -2.95 -85.86 27.97
N LYS A 379 -2.48 -86.44 26.85
CA LYS A 379 -1.80 -85.69 25.77
C LYS A 379 -2.79 -84.76 25.09
N ALA A 380 -3.94 -85.24 24.65
CA ALA A 380 -4.97 -84.44 23.99
C ALA A 380 -5.48 -83.28 24.89
N LEU A 381 -5.60 -83.51 26.21
CA LEU A 381 -5.91 -82.45 27.17
C LEU A 381 -4.76 -81.46 27.36
N LYS A 382 -3.49 -81.92 27.39
CA LYS A 382 -2.31 -81.03 27.43
C LYS A 382 -2.17 -80.21 26.15
N GLU A 383 -2.42 -80.81 24.99
CA GLU A 383 -2.42 -80.16 23.68
C GLU A 383 -3.51 -79.10 23.59
N LYS A 384 -4.76 -79.42 23.96
CA LYS A 384 -5.85 -78.43 24.08
C LYS A 384 -5.52 -77.31 25.08
N THR A 385 -4.88 -77.64 26.21
CA THR A 385 -4.46 -76.65 27.21
C THR A 385 -3.35 -75.74 26.69
N ALA A 386 -2.37 -76.29 25.96
CA ALA A 386 -1.31 -75.54 25.31
C ALA A 386 -1.85 -74.67 24.16
N GLU A 387 -2.83 -75.17 23.41
CA GLU A 387 -3.53 -74.42 22.36
C GLU A 387 -4.31 -73.24 22.95
N LEU A 388 -5.10 -73.46 24.01
CA LEU A 388 -5.82 -72.40 24.71
C LEU A 388 -4.86 -71.35 25.31
N ALA A 389 -3.74 -71.77 25.89
CA ALA A 389 -2.69 -70.85 26.36
C ALA A 389 -2.01 -70.10 25.20
N GLY A 390 -1.86 -70.72 24.04
CA GLY A 390 -1.39 -70.07 22.81
C GLY A 390 -2.37 -69.02 22.30
N ARG A 391 -3.66 -69.39 22.15
CA ARG A 391 -4.76 -68.49 21.79
C ARG A 391 -4.82 -67.29 22.74
N GLN A 392 -4.78 -67.50 24.06
CA GLN A 392 -4.79 -66.43 25.07
C GLN A 392 -3.58 -65.48 24.94
N ARG A 393 -2.39 -65.97 24.60
CA ARG A 393 -1.22 -65.13 24.30
C ARG A 393 -1.46 -64.28 23.06
N THR A 394 -1.91 -64.88 21.96
CA THR A 394 -2.20 -64.14 20.72
C THR A 394 -3.31 -63.10 20.90
N GLU A 395 -4.34 -63.40 21.69
CA GLU A 395 -5.42 -62.47 22.05
C GLU A 395 -4.89 -61.29 22.90
N LYS A 396 -3.99 -61.55 23.87
CA LYS A 396 -3.32 -60.51 24.65
C LYS A 396 -2.43 -59.62 23.78
N GLU A 397 -1.68 -60.20 22.85
CA GLU A 397 -0.86 -59.44 21.90
C GLU A 397 -1.72 -58.59 20.96
N LEU A 398 -2.83 -59.13 20.43
CA LEU A 398 -3.76 -58.39 19.58
C LEU A 398 -4.45 -57.24 20.34
N ARG A 399 -4.87 -57.46 21.60
CA ARG A 399 -5.34 -56.37 22.47
C ARG A 399 -4.26 -55.31 22.66
N SER A 400 -3.03 -55.70 23.02
CA SER A 400 -1.91 -54.77 23.24
C SER A 400 -1.55 -53.97 21.98
N LYS A 401 -1.66 -54.56 20.78
CA LYS A 401 -1.47 -53.88 19.49
C LYS A 401 -2.62 -52.90 19.21
N SER A 402 -3.85 -53.29 19.49
CA SER A 402 -5.04 -52.44 19.34
C SER A 402 -5.04 -51.23 20.28
N ASP A 403 -4.69 -51.44 21.56
CA ASP A 403 -4.54 -50.36 22.54
C ASP A 403 -3.38 -49.42 22.19
N GLY A 404 -2.25 -49.94 21.70
CA GLY A 404 -1.16 -49.11 21.19
C GLY A 404 -1.60 -48.22 20.02
N ALA A 405 -2.25 -48.80 19.01
CA ALA A 405 -2.80 -48.04 17.88
C ALA A 405 -3.86 -47.02 18.31
N ARG A 406 -4.66 -47.32 19.35
CA ARG A 406 -5.63 -46.39 19.94
C ARG A 406 -4.97 -45.22 20.67
N VAL A 407 -3.86 -45.45 21.38
CA VAL A 407 -3.05 -44.39 22.00
C VAL A 407 -2.46 -43.49 20.92
N GLU A 408 -1.78 -44.06 19.91
CA GLU A 408 -1.25 -43.29 18.79
C GLU A 408 -2.31 -42.46 18.06
N ALA A 409 -3.51 -43.01 17.85
CA ALA A 409 -4.61 -42.28 17.24
C ALA A 409 -5.09 -41.12 18.13
N THR A 410 -5.10 -41.31 19.45
CA THR A 410 -5.46 -40.28 20.42
C THR A 410 -4.43 -39.15 20.45
N GLU A 411 -3.13 -39.49 20.44
CA GLU A 411 -2.03 -38.51 20.35
C GLU A 411 -2.11 -37.69 19.04
N LYS A 412 -2.41 -38.34 17.91
CA LYS A 412 -2.63 -37.67 16.62
C LYS A 412 -3.84 -36.72 16.67
N ILE A 413 -4.93 -37.11 17.35
CA ILE A 413 -6.10 -36.23 17.56
C ILE A 413 -5.74 -35.01 18.44
N VAL A 414 -4.96 -35.20 19.51
CA VAL A 414 -4.50 -34.08 20.36
C VAL A 414 -3.60 -33.12 19.58
N ALA A 415 -2.61 -33.63 18.85
CA ALA A 415 -1.70 -32.80 18.03
C ALA A 415 -2.44 -32.02 16.93
N LEU A 416 -3.44 -32.62 16.29
CA LEU A 416 -4.32 -31.93 15.35
C LEU A 416 -5.18 -30.86 16.04
N SER A 417 -5.67 -31.13 17.25
CA SER A 417 -6.46 -30.17 18.04
C SER A 417 -5.63 -28.93 18.42
N GLU A 418 -4.39 -29.12 18.88
CA GLU A 418 -3.46 -28.01 19.13
C GLU A 418 -3.15 -27.21 17.85
N HIS A 419 -3.04 -27.88 16.70
CA HIS A 419 -2.78 -27.20 15.43
C HIS A 419 -3.98 -26.36 14.98
N ILE A 420 -5.20 -26.88 15.16
CA ILE A 420 -6.44 -26.13 14.95
C ILE A 420 -6.53 -24.93 15.89
N GLU A 421 -6.17 -25.08 17.17
CA GLU A 421 -6.16 -23.96 18.12
C GLU A 421 -5.14 -22.87 17.71
N LYS A 422 -3.92 -23.25 17.34
CA LYS A 422 -2.89 -22.32 16.82
C LYS A 422 -3.40 -21.57 15.58
N LEU A 423 -4.03 -22.27 14.63
CA LEU A 423 -4.62 -21.67 13.44
C LEU A 423 -5.79 -20.72 13.77
N MET A 424 -6.64 -21.08 14.73
CA MET A 424 -7.72 -20.21 15.23
C MET A 424 -7.19 -18.95 15.95
N ILE A 425 -6.05 -19.03 16.63
CA ILE A 425 -5.37 -17.86 17.20
C ILE A 425 -4.81 -16.95 16.09
N HIS A 426 -4.19 -17.52 15.06
CA HIS A 426 -3.71 -16.75 13.90
C HIS A 426 -4.87 -16.04 13.18
N LEU A 427 -5.99 -16.71 12.91
CA LEU A 427 -7.18 -16.10 12.31
C LEU A 427 -7.76 -14.97 13.17
N LYS A 428 -7.78 -15.11 14.51
CA LYS A 428 -8.20 -14.03 15.42
C LYS A 428 -7.27 -12.83 15.36
N HIS A 429 -5.96 -13.04 15.31
CA HIS A 429 -4.97 -11.95 15.16
C HIS A 429 -5.08 -11.27 13.79
N GLU A 430 -5.30 -12.03 12.72
CA GLU A 430 -5.49 -11.49 11.37
C GLU A 430 -6.78 -10.66 11.27
N ALA A 431 -7.89 -11.14 11.84
CA ALA A 431 -9.14 -10.39 11.91
C ALA A 431 -8.99 -9.09 12.71
N ALA A 432 -8.28 -9.12 13.84
CA ALA A 432 -7.98 -7.93 14.64
C ALA A 432 -7.06 -6.93 13.92
N ALA A 433 -6.09 -7.42 13.13
CA ALA A 433 -5.23 -6.58 12.30
C ALA A 433 -6.02 -5.94 11.14
N LYS A 434 -6.88 -6.71 10.46
CA LYS A 434 -7.80 -6.22 9.42
C LYS A 434 -8.77 -5.16 9.96
N ALA A 435 -9.33 -5.36 11.16
CA ALA A 435 -10.18 -4.36 11.82
C ALA A 435 -9.44 -3.02 12.04
N LYS A 436 -8.24 -3.07 12.64
CA LYS A 436 -7.39 -1.88 12.84
C LYS A 436 -7.00 -1.18 11.54
N ALA A 437 -6.72 -1.94 10.48
CA ALA A 437 -6.42 -1.39 9.16
C ALA A 437 -7.64 -0.65 8.57
N LEU A 438 -8.85 -1.20 8.71
CA LEU A 438 -10.08 -0.54 8.28
C LEU A 438 -10.41 0.72 9.10
N GLU A 439 -10.09 0.75 10.39
CA GLU A 439 -10.20 1.95 11.24
C GLU A 439 -9.20 3.03 10.79
N ALA A 440 -7.95 2.68 10.50
CA ALA A 440 -6.94 3.61 9.98
C ALA A 440 -7.33 4.17 8.60
N VAL A 441 -7.87 3.35 7.70
CA VAL A 441 -8.38 3.81 6.39
C VAL A 441 -9.52 4.82 6.57
N ARG A 442 -10.48 4.54 7.46
CA ARG A 442 -11.59 5.49 7.75
C ARG A 442 -11.09 6.83 8.29
N ALA A 443 -10.06 6.83 9.15
CA ALA A 443 -9.45 8.06 9.68
C ALA A 443 -8.79 8.89 8.55
N LEU A 444 -8.03 8.23 7.66
CA LEU A 444 -7.42 8.88 6.50
C LEU A 444 -8.48 9.36 5.48
N GLU A 445 -9.61 8.66 5.34
CA GLU A 445 -10.74 9.14 4.53
C GLU A 445 -11.41 10.40 5.11
N THR A 446 -11.49 10.55 6.44
CA THR A 446 -11.96 11.79 7.06
C THR A 446 -10.96 12.94 6.90
N GLU A 447 -9.67 12.71 7.17
CA GLU A 447 -8.62 13.72 6.97
C GLU A 447 -8.57 14.20 5.50
N ARG A 448 -8.67 13.27 4.53
CA ARG A 448 -8.74 13.59 3.10
C ARG A 448 -9.93 14.48 2.74
N LYS A 449 -11.08 14.31 3.40
CA LYS A 449 -12.28 15.15 3.18
C LYS A 449 -12.05 16.56 3.74
N GLU A 450 -11.56 16.66 4.97
CA GLU A 450 -11.24 17.95 5.62
C GLU A 450 -10.18 18.75 4.83
N LEU A 451 -9.13 18.09 4.33
CA LEU A 451 -8.13 18.70 3.46
C LEU A 451 -8.73 19.13 2.11
N GLY A 452 -9.62 18.33 1.51
CA GLY A 452 -10.34 18.70 0.29
C GLY A 452 -11.23 19.93 0.46
N GLU A 453 -11.98 20.01 1.56
CA GLU A 453 -12.78 21.19 1.91
C GLU A 453 -11.90 22.42 2.17
N SER A 454 -10.78 22.25 2.86
CA SER A 454 -9.80 23.33 3.08
C SER A 454 -9.23 23.89 1.76
N VAL A 455 -8.85 23.01 0.82
CA VAL A 455 -8.40 23.42 -0.52
C VAL A 455 -9.51 24.13 -1.31
N ALA A 456 -10.76 23.66 -1.25
CA ALA A 456 -11.90 24.33 -1.89
C ALA A 456 -12.15 25.73 -1.29
N GLN A 457 -12.04 25.88 0.02
CA GLN A 457 -12.14 27.19 0.69
C GLN A 457 -10.99 28.13 0.31
N LEU A 458 -9.75 27.63 0.23
CA LEU A 458 -8.58 28.42 -0.18
C LEU A 458 -8.69 28.87 -1.64
N THR A 459 -9.11 27.99 -2.55
CA THR A 459 -9.38 28.32 -3.96
C THR A 459 -10.46 29.40 -4.10
N LYS A 460 -11.54 29.30 -3.31
CA LYS A 460 -12.59 30.33 -3.26
C LYS A 460 -12.08 31.67 -2.72
N LYS A 461 -11.18 31.66 -1.72
CA LYS A 461 -10.53 32.86 -1.18
C LYS A 461 -9.55 33.50 -2.18
N LEU A 462 -8.83 32.69 -2.96
CA LEU A 462 -7.93 33.15 -4.02
C LEU A 462 -8.70 33.88 -5.12
N GLY A 463 -9.74 33.25 -5.69
CA GLY A 463 -10.59 33.86 -6.72
C GLY A 463 -11.43 35.07 -6.27
N VAL A 464 -11.42 35.42 -4.98
CA VAL A 464 -11.89 36.73 -4.47
C VAL A 464 -10.76 37.76 -4.45
N LYS A 465 -9.55 37.38 -4.03
CA LYS A 465 -8.37 38.25 -4.10
C LYS A 465 -8.05 38.66 -5.54
N ASP A 466 -8.16 37.74 -6.49
CA ASP A 466 -7.84 38.01 -7.90
C ASP A 466 -8.78 39.06 -8.51
N LYS A 467 -10.06 39.08 -8.08
CA LYS A 467 -11.02 40.13 -8.46
C LYS A 467 -10.64 41.49 -7.88
N VAL A 468 -10.31 41.53 -6.59
CA VAL A 468 -9.85 42.77 -5.94
C VAL A 468 -8.54 43.29 -6.57
N LEU A 469 -7.63 42.39 -6.97
CA LEU A 469 -6.43 42.77 -7.72
C LEU A 469 -6.76 43.34 -9.10
N ALA A 470 -7.70 42.75 -9.84
CA ALA A 470 -8.15 43.28 -11.13
C ALA A 470 -8.85 44.66 -10.99
N GLU A 471 -9.70 44.83 -9.97
CA GLU A 471 -10.35 46.11 -9.64
C GLU A 471 -9.31 47.19 -9.29
N LEU A 472 -8.28 46.86 -8.49
CA LEU A 472 -7.19 47.77 -8.15
C LEU A 472 -6.30 48.11 -9.36
N GLN A 473 -6.02 47.14 -10.24
CA GLN A 473 -5.28 47.38 -11.49
C GLN A 473 -6.06 48.29 -12.44
N GLN A 474 -7.37 48.09 -12.57
CA GLN A 474 -8.25 48.98 -13.34
C GLN A 474 -8.28 50.39 -12.72
N GLY A 475 -8.32 50.49 -11.38
CA GLY A 475 -8.23 51.76 -10.66
C GLY A 475 -6.92 52.51 -10.91
N SER A 476 -5.77 51.82 -10.83
CA SER A 476 -4.44 52.39 -11.16
C SER A 476 -4.41 52.95 -12.57
N LYS A 477 -4.83 52.15 -13.57
CA LYS A 477 -4.85 52.56 -14.96
C LYS A 477 -5.73 53.81 -15.20
N ILE A 478 -6.90 53.88 -14.56
CA ILE A 478 -7.78 55.07 -14.67
C ILE A 478 -7.10 56.32 -14.10
N LEU A 479 -6.33 56.21 -13.01
CA LEU A 479 -5.57 57.32 -12.44
C LEU A 479 -4.37 57.71 -13.32
N GLU A 480 -3.68 56.73 -13.92
CA GLU A 480 -2.60 56.96 -14.89
C GLU A 480 -3.10 57.70 -16.14
N ASP A 481 -4.23 57.26 -16.72
CA ASP A 481 -4.89 57.91 -17.86
C ASP A 481 -5.37 59.34 -17.50
N GLN A 482 -5.84 59.57 -16.26
CA GLN A 482 -6.22 60.90 -15.76
C GLN A 482 -5.02 61.85 -15.59
N LEU A 483 -3.91 61.36 -15.02
CA LEU A 483 -2.67 62.15 -14.87
C LEU A 483 -2.12 62.55 -16.24
N ARG A 484 -2.07 61.60 -17.18
CA ARG A 484 -1.67 61.86 -18.57
C ARG A 484 -2.55 62.92 -19.24
N LEU A 485 -3.88 62.83 -19.09
CA LEU A 485 -4.80 63.82 -19.63
C LEU A 485 -4.59 65.21 -19.00
N MET A 486 -4.24 65.28 -17.71
CA MET A 486 -3.86 66.52 -17.04
C MET A 486 -2.58 67.13 -17.62
N ASP A 487 -1.53 66.33 -17.83
CA ASP A 487 -0.26 66.80 -18.43
C ASP A 487 -0.46 67.30 -19.87
N GLU A 488 -1.22 66.56 -20.69
CA GLU A 488 -1.59 66.97 -22.05
C GLU A 488 -2.35 68.32 -22.03
N LYS A 489 -3.28 68.53 -21.08
CA LYS A 489 -4.02 69.79 -20.91
C LYS A 489 -3.16 70.93 -20.34
N TYR A 490 -2.19 70.63 -19.48
CA TYR A 490 -1.22 71.61 -18.99
C TYR A 490 -0.31 72.10 -20.13
N ILE A 491 0.18 71.19 -20.98
CA ILE A 491 0.98 71.51 -22.17
C ILE A 491 0.16 72.35 -23.17
N GLU A 492 -1.10 72.00 -23.42
CA GLU A 492 -2.02 72.82 -24.23
C GLU A 492 -2.15 74.26 -23.69
N LEU A 493 -2.40 74.42 -22.38
CA LEU A 493 -2.59 75.73 -21.76
C LEU A 493 -1.31 76.56 -21.81
N ARG A 494 -0.14 75.95 -21.58
CA ARG A 494 1.17 76.58 -21.71
C ARG A 494 1.43 77.06 -23.13
N ASN A 495 1.19 76.21 -24.13
CA ASN A 495 1.33 76.57 -25.55
C ASN A 495 0.39 77.73 -25.95
N LYS A 496 -0.86 77.73 -25.45
CA LYS A 496 -1.82 78.84 -25.66
C LYS A 496 -1.35 80.14 -24.99
N LEU A 497 -0.75 80.06 -23.79
CA LEU A 497 -0.20 81.22 -23.08
C LEU A 497 1.02 81.79 -23.79
N ASP A 498 2.00 80.96 -24.18
CA ASP A 498 3.21 81.39 -24.89
C ASP A 498 2.90 81.93 -26.29
N TRP A 499 1.91 81.35 -26.99
CA TRP A 499 1.37 81.93 -28.23
C TRP A 499 0.77 83.32 -27.99
N THR A 500 -0.09 83.46 -26.96
CA THR A 500 -0.73 84.75 -26.62
C THR A 500 0.31 85.82 -26.26
N ARG A 501 1.31 85.45 -25.45
CA ARG A 501 2.44 86.32 -25.08
C ARG A 501 3.25 86.74 -26.30
N THR A 502 3.52 85.81 -27.22
CA THR A 502 4.28 86.08 -28.46
C THR A 502 3.49 86.97 -29.42
N THR A 503 2.18 86.75 -29.58
CA THR A 503 1.31 87.59 -30.42
C THR A 503 1.19 88.99 -29.83
N SER A 504 0.92 89.11 -28.52
CA SER A 504 0.88 90.40 -27.82
C SER A 504 2.21 91.17 -27.93
N GLN A 505 3.36 90.51 -27.77
CA GLN A 505 4.66 91.15 -27.99
C GLN A 505 4.88 91.60 -29.44
N LYS A 506 4.39 90.85 -30.44
CA LYS A 506 4.44 91.26 -31.85
C LYS A 506 3.56 92.48 -32.10
N GLU A 507 2.38 92.56 -31.48
CA GLU A 507 1.47 93.70 -31.58
C GLU A 507 2.01 94.95 -30.87
N VAL A 508 2.52 94.81 -29.65
CA VAL A 508 3.22 95.90 -28.93
C VAL A 508 4.41 96.43 -29.74
N LYS A 509 5.20 95.56 -30.39
CA LYS A 509 6.29 95.97 -31.29
C LYS A 509 5.77 96.71 -32.54
N LYS A 510 4.67 96.27 -33.16
CA LYS A 510 4.02 97.00 -34.27
C LYS A 510 3.57 98.39 -33.83
N LEU A 511 2.79 98.48 -32.76
CA LEU A 511 2.27 99.75 -32.22
C LEU A 511 3.40 100.69 -31.77
N THR A 512 4.50 100.16 -31.21
CA THR A 512 5.69 100.95 -30.86
C THR A 512 6.38 101.48 -32.12
N ASN A 513 6.51 100.68 -33.18
CA ASN A 513 7.07 101.12 -34.46
C ASN A 513 6.18 102.17 -35.14
N GLU A 514 4.85 101.98 -35.14
CA GLU A 514 3.89 102.94 -35.67
C GLU A 514 3.94 104.26 -34.89
N LEU A 515 3.99 104.22 -33.55
CA LEU A 515 4.17 105.39 -32.68
C LEU A 515 5.50 106.10 -32.95
N ASN A 516 6.59 105.36 -33.14
CA ASN A 516 7.90 105.95 -33.46
C ASN A 516 7.91 106.58 -34.87
N VAL A 517 7.29 105.95 -35.87
CA VAL A 517 7.11 106.54 -37.21
C VAL A 517 6.25 107.81 -37.14
N LEU A 518 5.19 107.83 -36.33
CA LEU A 518 4.39 109.03 -36.09
C LEU A 518 5.20 110.13 -35.40
N ARG A 519 6.00 109.80 -34.37
CA ARG A 519 6.92 110.74 -33.71
C ARG A 519 7.93 111.33 -34.69
N CYS A 520 8.58 110.52 -35.52
CA CYS A 520 9.52 111.00 -36.55
C CYS A 520 8.82 111.92 -37.57
N LYS A 521 7.62 111.58 -38.03
CA LYS A 521 6.83 112.45 -38.93
C LYS A 521 6.45 113.76 -38.27
N TRP A 522 6.06 113.74 -37.00
CA TRP A 522 5.67 114.95 -36.25
C TRP A 522 6.88 115.85 -35.95
N GLN A 523 8.03 115.26 -35.64
CA GLN A 523 9.31 115.98 -35.53
C GLN A 523 9.70 116.63 -36.86
N MET A 524 9.67 115.89 -37.99
CA MET A 524 9.96 116.45 -39.32
C MET A 524 8.99 117.58 -39.71
N ALA A 525 7.72 117.53 -39.27
CA ALA A 525 6.76 118.60 -39.49
C ALA A 525 7.06 119.86 -38.66
N LEU A 526 7.54 119.70 -37.41
CA LEU A 526 8.10 120.80 -36.63
C LEU A 526 9.34 121.39 -37.30
N ASP A 527 10.31 120.54 -37.67
CA ASP A 527 11.62 120.95 -38.21
C ASP A 527 11.53 121.66 -39.56
N THR A 528 10.48 121.38 -40.35
CA THR A 528 10.19 122.06 -41.63
C THR A 528 9.31 123.31 -41.48
N GLY A 529 8.92 123.68 -40.26
CA GLY A 529 8.04 124.83 -39.98
C GLY A 529 6.58 124.65 -40.43
N GLN A 530 6.25 123.55 -41.11
CA GLN A 530 4.87 123.17 -41.43
C GLN A 530 4.23 122.45 -40.24
N LEU A 531 3.96 123.22 -39.17
CA LEU A 531 3.04 122.81 -38.10
C LEU A 531 1.74 122.27 -38.72
N PRO A 532 1.35 121.00 -38.46
CA PRO A 532 0.10 120.43 -38.97
C PRO A 532 -1.12 120.98 -38.21
N THR A 533 -1.38 122.29 -38.32
CA THR A 533 -2.58 122.92 -37.81
C THR A 533 -3.78 122.48 -38.64
N GLU A 534 -4.57 121.60 -38.03
CA GLU A 534 -5.93 121.18 -38.42
C GLU A 534 -6.08 120.14 -39.55
N SER A 535 -7.28 119.58 -39.62
CA SER A 535 -7.76 118.61 -40.62
C SER A 535 -7.09 117.23 -40.68
N TYR A 536 -7.11 116.50 -39.56
CA TYR A 536 -7.17 115.03 -39.59
C TYR A 536 -8.50 114.52 -39.01
N VAL A 537 -9.48 114.33 -39.90
CA VAL A 537 -10.75 113.68 -39.57
C VAL A 537 -10.50 112.26 -39.06
N LEU A 538 -10.89 111.99 -37.82
CA LEU A 538 -10.85 110.65 -37.23
C LEU A 538 -11.79 109.71 -38.00
N LYS A 539 -11.21 108.92 -38.92
CA LYS A 539 -11.94 107.79 -39.53
C LYS A 539 -12.34 106.81 -38.42
N PRO A 540 -13.58 106.30 -38.40
CA PRO A 540 -14.04 105.40 -37.34
C PRO A 540 -13.12 104.18 -37.21
N LEU A 541 -12.75 103.81 -35.98
CA LEU A 541 -12.01 102.57 -35.74
C LEU A 541 -12.83 101.39 -36.28
N LYS A 542 -12.23 100.67 -37.23
CA LYS A 542 -12.80 99.44 -37.78
C LYS A 542 -12.85 98.43 -36.62
N LYS A 543 -14.07 98.01 -36.23
CA LYS A 543 -14.31 97.12 -35.08
C LYS A 543 -13.34 95.95 -35.08
N MET A 544 -12.61 95.75 -33.97
CA MET A 544 -11.84 94.52 -33.80
C MET A 544 -12.80 93.32 -33.83
N PRO A 545 -12.43 92.20 -34.47
CA PRO A 545 -13.23 90.99 -34.38
C PRO A 545 -13.19 90.50 -32.93
N VAL A 546 -14.37 90.37 -32.32
CA VAL A 546 -14.50 89.61 -31.07
C VAL A 546 -14.08 88.17 -31.37
N LEU A 547 -13.20 87.61 -30.54
CA LEU A 547 -12.88 86.19 -30.57
C LEU A 547 -14.09 85.39 -30.11
N GLY A 548 -14.98 85.08 -31.06
CA GLY A 548 -16.12 84.19 -30.84
C GLY A 548 -15.64 82.80 -30.43
N GLY A 549 -16.27 82.22 -29.41
CA GLY A 549 -15.89 80.90 -28.89
C GLY A 549 -16.05 79.81 -29.93
N ALA A 550 -14.96 79.10 -30.24
CA ALA A 550 -15.00 77.91 -31.07
C ALA A 550 -15.55 76.72 -30.27
N ALA A 551 -16.88 76.60 -30.24
CA ALA A 551 -17.56 75.37 -29.84
C ALA A 551 -17.46 74.37 -31.00
N SER A 552 -16.59 73.37 -30.88
CA SER A 552 -16.44 72.31 -31.90
C SER A 552 -17.61 71.32 -31.82
N ASP A 553 -18.58 71.50 -32.72
CA ASP A 553 -19.66 70.54 -32.93
C ASP A 553 -19.14 69.33 -33.73
N SER A 554 -19.06 68.16 -33.09
CA SER A 554 -18.50 66.94 -33.70
C SER A 554 -19.61 65.99 -34.13
N ARG A 555 -20.00 66.09 -35.41
CA ARG A 555 -20.83 65.08 -36.06
C ARG A 555 -19.99 63.84 -36.39
N LEU A 556 -20.40 62.70 -35.88
CA LEU A 556 -20.11 61.41 -36.50
C LEU A 556 -21.37 60.88 -37.21
N LEU A 557 -21.18 60.29 -38.38
CA LEU A 557 -22.22 59.71 -39.21
C LEU A 557 -22.00 58.20 -39.35
N SER A 558 -23.10 57.46 -39.45
CA SER A 558 -23.24 56.25 -40.26
C SER A 558 -22.24 55.09 -40.08
N SER A 559 -22.71 53.98 -39.54
CA SER A 559 -23.06 52.87 -40.44
C SER A 559 -24.18 51.99 -39.84
N SER A 560 -24.75 51.12 -40.68
CA SER A 560 -25.89 50.24 -40.40
C SER A 560 -25.61 48.83 -40.95
N ASN A 561 -26.50 47.88 -40.63
CA ASN A 561 -26.63 46.50 -41.13
C ASN A 561 -25.86 45.46 -40.28
N ASN A 562 -26.43 44.28 -39.93
CA ASN A 562 -27.82 43.82 -40.09
C ASN A 562 -28.21 42.68 -39.13
N ASP A 563 -29.47 42.25 -39.25
CA ASP A 563 -30.05 40.94 -38.89
C ASP A 563 -30.48 40.65 -37.41
N GLU A 564 -31.40 39.69 -37.33
CA GLU A 564 -32.40 39.40 -36.28
C GLU A 564 -32.13 38.04 -35.58
N PRO A 565 -33.00 37.49 -34.69
CA PRO A 565 -33.94 38.10 -33.72
C PRO A 565 -33.91 37.43 -32.30
N ALA A 566 -34.45 38.08 -31.27
CA ALA A 566 -34.94 37.40 -30.05
C ALA A 566 -36.00 38.22 -29.27
N LYS A 567 -36.80 37.55 -28.42
CA LYS A 567 -37.94 38.15 -27.69
C LYS A 567 -37.65 38.52 -26.22
N ALA A 568 -38.32 39.58 -25.78
CA ALA A 568 -38.81 39.84 -24.41
C ALA A 568 -37.78 40.16 -23.29
N PRO A 569 -38.22 40.67 -22.12
CA PRO A 569 -39.33 41.59 -21.85
C PRO A 569 -38.87 42.92 -21.18
N THR A 570 -39.77 43.90 -21.06
CA THR A 570 -39.49 45.19 -20.42
C THR A 570 -39.54 45.16 -18.88
N PRO A 571 -38.54 45.67 -18.16
CA PRO A 571 -38.67 46.18 -16.80
C PRO A 571 -38.88 47.71 -16.76
N ALA A 572 -39.38 48.22 -15.63
CA ALA A 572 -39.84 49.61 -15.51
C ALA A 572 -38.72 50.65 -15.36
N LYS A 573 -38.98 51.89 -15.83
CA LYS A 573 -38.16 53.07 -15.52
C LYS A 573 -38.16 53.32 -14.00
N ARG A 574 -36.99 53.21 -13.37
CA ARG A 574 -36.68 53.88 -12.09
C ARG A 574 -35.52 54.83 -12.29
N SER A 575 -35.69 56.07 -11.85
CA SER A 575 -34.63 57.08 -11.82
C SER A 575 -33.62 56.72 -10.73
N VAL A 576 -32.48 56.14 -11.12
CA VAL A 576 -31.35 55.94 -10.21
C VAL A 576 -30.65 57.28 -10.02
N ALA A 577 -30.81 57.86 -8.83
CA ALA A 577 -29.94 58.95 -8.40
C ALA A 577 -28.52 58.41 -8.21
N PHE A 578 -27.51 59.23 -8.52
CA PHE A 578 -26.10 58.82 -8.48
C PHE A 578 -25.57 58.84 -7.04
N GLU A 579 -26.10 57.96 -6.17
CA GLU A 579 -25.50 57.74 -4.86
C GLU A 579 -24.14 57.07 -5.01
N ILE A 580 -23.12 57.72 -4.45
CA ILE A 580 -21.78 57.15 -4.32
C ILE A 580 -21.91 55.90 -3.44
N PRO A 581 -21.49 54.71 -3.91
CA PRO A 581 -21.51 53.51 -3.07
C PRO A 581 -20.68 53.76 -1.82
N LYS A 582 -21.32 53.70 -0.65
CA LYS A 582 -20.58 53.69 0.62
C LYS A 582 -19.68 52.47 0.60
N LEU A 583 -18.38 52.71 0.78
CA LEU A 583 -17.38 51.66 1.01
C LEU A 583 -17.94 50.66 2.03
N PRO A 584 -17.78 49.34 1.82
CA PRO A 584 -18.08 48.37 2.86
C PRO A 584 -17.28 48.75 4.11
N GLN A 585 -17.98 49.16 5.17
CA GLN A 585 -17.36 49.11 6.50
C GLN A 585 -17.08 47.63 6.72
N PRO A 586 -15.83 47.24 7.03
CA PRO A 586 -15.53 45.84 7.29
C PRO A 586 -16.36 45.40 8.50
N ASP A 587 -17.09 44.29 8.37
CA ASP A 587 -17.76 43.66 9.51
C ASP A 587 -16.72 43.45 10.62
N SER A 588 -16.97 44.08 11.76
CA SER A 588 -16.05 44.04 12.89
C SER A 588 -15.97 42.64 13.50
N GLU A 589 -14.88 42.38 14.25
CA GLU A 589 -14.76 41.26 15.19
C GLU A 589 -14.37 39.85 14.66
N VAL A 590 -13.74 39.70 13.49
CA VAL A 590 -12.94 38.48 13.21
C VAL A 590 -11.54 38.77 12.69
N GLY A 591 -10.57 38.97 13.61
CA GLY A 591 -9.14 38.79 13.31
C GLY A 591 -8.15 39.79 13.92
N THR A 592 -8.58 40.97 14.36
CA THR A 592 -7.68 41.93 15.03
C THR A 592 -7.27 41.41 16.42
N PRO A 593 -5.97 41.44 16.79
CA PRO A 593 -5.49 40.84 18.05
C PRO A 593 -5.89 41.59 19.33
N TRP A 594 -6.73 42.62 19.20
CA TRP A 594 -7.22 43.56 20.21
C TRP A 594 -8.76 43.69 20.17
N SER A 595 -9.50 42.63 19.83
CA SER A 595 -10.98 42.65 19.85
C SER A 595 -11.53 42.92 21.26
N ASP A 596 -12.72 43.53 21.34
CA ASP A 596 -13.31 43.98 22.61
C ASP A 596 -13.50 42.86 23.63
N VAL A 597 -13.81 41.63 23.18
CA VAL A 597 -13.83 40.41 24.02
C VAL A 597 -12.54 40.21 24.81
N LYS A 598 -11.39 40.58 24.22
CA LYS A 598 -10.05 40.43 24.81
C LYS A 598 -9.65 41.63 25.66
N LEU A 599 -10.15 42.83 25.34
CA LEU A 599 -10.05 44.01 26.20
C LEU A 599 -10.87 43.81 27.48
N ASP A 600 -12.11 43.33 27.37
CA ASP A 600 -12.98 43.03 28.50
C ASP A 600 -12.43 41.87 29.36
N ALA A 601 -11.82 40.85 28.75
CA ALA A 601 -11.07 39.83 29.48
C ALA A 601 -9.89 40.43 30.30
N LEU A 602 -9.11 41.34 29.70
CA LEU A 602 -8.03 42.05 30.40
C LEU A 602 -8.57 42.98 31.50
N GLN A 603 -9.69 43.65 31.27
CA GLN A 603 -10.34 44.53 32.25
C GLN A 603 -10.86 43.75 33.46
N ARG A 604 -11.48 42.59 33.24
CA ARG A 604 -11.85 41.63 34.30
C ARG A 604 -10.65 41.03 35.02
N GLN A 605 -9.49 40.92 34.36
CA GLN A 605 -8.23 40.48 34.98
C GLN A 605 -7.57 41.58 35.82
N LEU A 606 -7.69 42.84 35.41
CA LEU A 606 -7.28 44.02 36.18
C LEU A 606 -8.16 44.25 37.42
N GLN A 607 -9.48 44.03 37.32
CA GLN A 607 -10.42 44.09 38.44
C GLN A 607 -10.31 42.92 39.45
N ARG A 608 -9.35 42.01 39.26
CA ARG A 608 -9.04 40.89 40.17
C ARG A 608 -7.67 41.04 40.87
N LYS A 609 -7.15 42.26 40.91
CA LYS A 609 -5.99 42.70 41.71
C LYS A 609 -6.40 43.88 42.58
#